data_AF-A0A165RSD0-F1
#
_entry.id   AF-A0A165RSD0-F1
#
_cell.length_a   1.000
_cell.length_b   1.000
_cell.length_c   1.000
_cell.angle_alpha   90.00
_cell.angle_beta   90.00
_cell.angle_gamma   90.00
#
_symmetry.space_group_name_H-M   'P 1'
#
loop_
_entity.id
_entity.type
_entity.pdbx_description
1 polymer ?
#
loop_
_entity_poly.entity_id
_entity_poly.type
_entity_poly.pdbx_seq_one_letter_code
_entity_poly.pdbx_strand_id
1 'polypeptide(L)'
;MTLKTVPLDTPAGITARLGWDPATTVHDRRRIIAKELIAARLGCDASDIRIEREAPRGFGYHTRLIASRDGQELPIAIVTASYRAATVVAICDPALPVGIDIRDMTPEPADIALMRRHSRVLDSGNLPDLLQHWVRTQAVLEADGRGVRVAPEQVRLDAGRHKGWIPDRNMKYSLVDASRDGWVITLAYGLLPAD
;
A
#
# COMPACT_ATOMS: atom_id res chain seq x y z
N MET A 1 -0.23 0.32 25.34
CA MET A 1 -1.49 0.44 24.58
C MET A 1 -1.51 -0.72 23.60
N THR A 2 -2.66 -1.36 23.38
CA THR A 2 -2.84 -2.41 22.38
C THR A 2 -2.99 -1.80 20.98
N LEU A 3 -2.51 -2.49 19.95
CA LEU A 3 -2.63 -2.05 18.56
C LEU A 3 -4.10 -1.84 18.20
N LYS A 4 -4.47 -0.60 17.86
CA LYS A 4 -5.80 -0.27 17.36
C LYS A 4 -5.81 -0.46 15.84
N THR A 5 -6.82 -1.13 15.31
CA THR A 5 -7.01 -1.32 13.86
C THR A 5 -8.41 -0.88 13.43
N VAL A 6 -8.51 -0.24 12.27
CA VAL A 6 -9.78 0.21 11.67
C VAL A 6 -9.87 -0.26 10.22
N PRO A 7 -11.06 -0.64 9.73
CA PRO A 7 -11.24 -0.99 8.33
C PRO A 7 -11.08 0.25 7.44
N LEU A 8 -10.56 0.02 6.23
CA LEU A 8 -10.49 1.02 5.18
C LEU A 8 -11.53 0.74 4.10
N ASP A 9 -12.09 1.82 3.53
CA ASP A 9 -12.99 1.74 2.38
C ASP A 9 -12.16 1.35 1.15
N THR A 10 -12.42 0.16 0.63
CA THR A 10 -11.60 -0.49 -0.42
C THR A 10 -12.49 -1.06 -1.52
N PRO A 11 -11.97 -1.17 -2.76
CA PRO A 11 -12.72 -1.76 -3.86
C PRO A 11 -12.91 -3.27 -3.65
N ALA A 12 -13.89 -3.85 -4.35
CA ALA A 12 -14.13 -5.29 -4.32
C ALA A 12 -12.87 -6.09 -4.64
N GLY A 13 -12.65 -7.19 -3.90
CA GLY A 13 -11.47 -8.05 -4.05
C GLY A 13 -10.25 -7.61 -3.24
N ILE A 14 -10.29 -6.42 -2.62
CA ILE A 14 -9.26 -5.94 -1.68
C ILE A 14 -9.92 -5.76 -0.32
N THR A 15 -9.22 -6.14 0.76
CA THR A 15 -9.65 -5.85 2.12
C THR A 15 -8.48 -5.28 2.88
N ALA A 16 -8.61 -4.07 3.44
CA ALA A 16 -7.51 -3.40 4.11
C ALA A 16 -7.91 -2.85 5.48
N ARG A 17 -6.90 -2.74 6.35
CA ARG A 17 -6.99 -2.09 7.65
C ARG A 17 -5.82 -1.15 7.84
N LEU A 18 -6.10 -0.03 8.48
CA LEU A 18 -5.12 0.86 9.07
C LEU A 18 -4.95 0.47 10.54
N GLY A 19 -3.71 0.36 11.01
CA GLY A 19 -3.40 0.21 12.42
C GLY A 19 -2.24 1.07 12.86
N TRP A 20 -2.28 1.55 14.10
CA TRP A 20 -1.24 2.39 14.67
C TRP A 20 -1.02 2.07 16.14
N ASP A 21 0.24 1.97 16.51
CA ASP A 21 0.71 1.89 17.88
C ASP A 21 2.19 2.25 17.92
N PRO A 22 2.59 3.34 18.58
CA PRO A 22 3.99 3.74 18.68
C PRO A 22 4.85 2.75 19.49
N ALA A 23 4.25 1.89 20.34
CA ALA A 23 4.98 0.89 21.11
C ALA A 23 5.24 -0.42 20.34
N THR A 24 4.48 -0.70 19.28
CA THR A 24 4.63 -1.91 18.47
C THR A 24 5.54 -1.64 17.28
N THR A 25 6.48 -2.55 16.97
CA THR A 25 7.37 -2.39 15.81
C THR A 25 6.60 -2.43 14.48
N VAL A 26 7.11 -1.80 13.43
CA VAL A 26 6.51 -1.87 12.07
C VAL A 26 6.30 -3.31 11.62
N HIS A 27 7.27 -4.19 11.90
CA HIS A 27 7.20 -5.59 11.52
C HIS A 27 6.08 -6.34 12.24
N ASP A 28 5.90 -6.08 13.53
CA ASP A 28 4.84 -6.73 14.32
C ASP A 28 3.47 -6.19 13.95
N ARG A 29 3.32 -4.87 13.72
CA ARG A 29 2.07 -4.29 13.22
C ARG A 29 1.62 -4.95 11.92
N ARG A 30 2.54 -5.11 10.96
CA ARG A 30 2.22 -5.78 9.68
C ARG A 30 1.71 -7.21 9.89
N ARG A 31 2.37 -7.99 10.75
CA ARG A 31 1.98 -9.38 11.02
C ARG A 31 0.65 -9.47 11.75
N ILE A 32 0.45 -8.67 12.80
CA ILE A 32 -0.79 -8.67 13.59
C ILE A 32 -1.98 -8.31 12.70
N ILE A 33 -1.89 -7.19 11.96
CA ILE A 33 -2.99 -6.74 11.08
C ILE A 33 -3.24 -7.76 9.94
N ALA A 34 -2.19 -8.35 9.37
CA ALA A 34 -2.34 -9.38 8.34
C ALA A 34 -3.06 -10.64 8.87
N LYS A 35 -2.70 -11.11 10.07
CA LYS A 35 -3.38 -12.24 10.73
C LYS A 35 -4.86 -11.93 10.95
N GLU A 36 -5.18 -10.76 11.50
CA GLU A 36 -6.56 -10.33 11.73
C GLU A 36 -7.37 -10.32 10.43
N LEU A 37 -6.82 -9.73 9.35
CA LEU A 37 -7.47 -9.67 8.05
C LEU A 37 -7.74 -11.05 7.46
N ILE A 38 -6.75 -11.93 7.49
CA ILE A 38 -6.85 -13.28 6.90
C ILE A 38 -7.80 -14.14 7.71
N ALA A 39 -7.69 -14.12 9.04
CA ALA A 39 -8.57 -14.87 9.93
C ALA A 39 -10.03 -14.45 9.75
N ALA A 40 -10.30 -13.15 9.66
CA ALA A 40 -11.64 -12.64 9.38
C ALA A 40 -12.16 -13.08 8.00
N ARG A 41 -11.31 -13.08 6.96
CA ARG A 41 -11.69 -13.54 5.62
C ARG A 41 -11.98 -15.04 5.57
N LEU A 42 -11.28 -15.84 6.36
CA LEU A 42 -11.43 -17.31 6.38
C LEU A 42 -12.40 -17.80 7.46
N GLY A 43 -12.91 -16.93 8.33
CA GLY A 43 -13.78 -17.30 9.44
C GLY A 43 -13.10 -18.20 10.47
N CYS A 44 -11.83 -17.97 10.79
CA CYS A 44 -11.06 -18.73 11.78
C CYS A 44 -10.41 -17.82 12.84
N ASP A 45 -9.66 -18.42 13.78
CA ASP A 45 -8.91 -17.64 14.77
C ASP A 45 -7.61 -17.08 14.14
N ALA A 46 -7.15 -15.92 14.62
CA ALA A 46 -5.87 -15.34 14.22
C ALA A 46 -4.67 -16.21 14.66
N SER A 47 -4.82 -17.04 15.71
CA SER A 47 -3.82 -18.01 16.12
C SER A 47 -3.57 -19.11 15.08
N ASP A 48 -4.58 -19.41 14.26
CA ASP A 48 -4.50 -20.43 13.21
C ASP A 48 -3.66 -19.96 12.01
N ILE A 49 -3.42 -18.65 11.92
CA ILE A 49 -2.68 -18.03 10.81
C ILE A 49 -1.22 -17.80 11.20
N ARG A 50 -0.31 -18.32 10.38
CA ARG A 50 1.12 -18.05 10.44
C ARG A 50 1.50 -17.06 9.36
N ILE A 51 2.26 -16.03 9.74
CA ILE A 51 2.77 -15.01 8.81
C ILE A 51 4.28 -15.06 8.86
N GLU A 52 4.88 -15.40 7.73
CA GLU A 52 6.31 -15.56 7.57
C GLU A 52 6.81 -14.63 6.47
N ARG A 53 8.12 -14.39 6.46
CA ARG A 53 8.76 -13.66 5.37
C ARG A 53 9.26 -14.70 4.37
N GLU A 54 8.97 -14.48 3.10
CA GLU A 54 9.50 -15.32 2.03
C GLU A 54 11.03 -15.40 2.13
N ALA A 55 11.60 -16.59 1.91
CA ALA A 55 13.04 -16.74 1.81
C ALA A 55 13.60 -15.89 0.64
N PRO A 56 14.69 -15.13 0.85
CA PRO A 56 15.28 -14.35 -0.22
C PRO A 56 15.82 -15.28 -1.31
N ARG A 57 15.49 -14.99 -2.58
CA ARG A 57 15.94 -15.79 -3.74
C ARG A 57 17.28 -15.32 -4.32
N GLY A 58 17.89 -14.29 -3.74
CA GLY A 58 19.14 -13.70 -4.19
C GLY A 58 19.29 -12.23 -3.77
N PHE A 59 20.42 -11.63 -4.12
CA PHE A 59 20.70 -10.22 -3.85
C PHE A 59 19.72 -9.32 -4.60
N GLY A 60 19.14 -8.33 -3.90
CA GLY A 60 18.15 -7.41 -4.47
C GLY A 60 16.72 -7.96 -4.60
N TYR A 61 16.44 -9.17 -4.09
CA TYR A 61 15.10 -9.72 -4.05
C TYR A 61 14.29 -9.14 -2.87
N HIS A 62 13.19 -8.45 -3.15
CA HIS A 62 12.30 -7.93 -2.12
C HIS A 62 11.40 -9.05 -1.58
N THR A 63 11.70 -9.50 -0.37
CA THR A 63 10.92 -10.54 0.31
C THR A 63 9.55 -10.00 0.72
N ARG A 64 8.51 -10.78 0.41
CA ARG A 64 7.12 -10.49 0.80
C ARG A 64 6.72 -11.26 2.05
N LEU A 65 5.58 -10.86 2.64
CA LEU A 65 4.93 -11.68 3.66
C LEU A 65 4.10 -12.77 2.97
N ILE A 66 4.22 -13.99 3.48
CA ILE A 66 3.42 -15.15 3.08
C ILE A 66 2.59 -15.59 4.28
N ALA A 67 1.38 -16.07 4.01
CA ALA A 67 0.51 -16.62 5.02
C ALA A 67 0.36 -18.11 4.85
N SER A 68 0.32 -18.84 5.95
CA SER A 68 0.00 -20.26 5.96
C SER A 68 -0.98 -20.61 7.06
N ARG A 69 -1.75 -21.67 6.82
CA ARG A 69 -2.66 -22.31 7.77
C ARG A 69 -2.48 -23.81 7.65
N ASP A 70 -2.37 -24.51 8.78
CA ASP A 70 -2.17 -25.98 8.82
C ASP A 70 -0.98 -26.47 7.95
N GLY A 71 0.07 -25.65 7.87
CA GLY A 71 1.28 -25.94 7.09
C GLY A 71 1.14 -25.70 5.58
N GLN A 72 -0.01 -25.22 5.10
CA GLN A 72 -0.24 -24.91 3.69
C GLN A 72 -0.24 -23.39 3.46
N GLU A 73 0.49 -22.95 2.42
CA GLU A 73 0.47 -21.54 2.00
C GLU A 73 -0.92 -21.16 1.47
N LEU A 74 -1.42 -20.02 1.92
CA LEU A 74 -2.69 -19.47 1.46
C LEU A 74 -2.47 -18.69 0.16
N PRO A 75 -3.35 -18.83 -0.84
CA PRO A 75 -3.28 -18.06 -2.09
C PRO A 75 -3.79 -16.62 -1.87
N ILE A 76 -3.10 -15.86 -1.02
CA ILE A 76 -3.44 -14.49 -0.63
C ILE A 76 -2.19 -13.63 -0.72
N ALA A 77 -2.26 -12.52 -1.45
CA ALA A 77 -1.23 -11.49 -1.39
C ALA A 77 -1.43 -10.60 -0.15
N ILE A 78 -0.33 -10.27 0.53
CA ILE A 78 -0.29 -9.31 1.63
C ILE A 78 0.49 -8.08 1.17
N VAL A 79 -0.19 -6.95 1.04
CA VAL A 79 0.42 -5.68 0.66
C VAL A 79 0.47 -4.76 1.88
N THR A 80 1.61 -4.12 2.11
CA THR A 80 1.81 -3.30 3.32
C THR A 80 2.44 -1.97 2.97
N ALA A 81 1.92 -0.89 3.57
CA ALA A 81 2.58 0.41 3.61
C ALA A 81 2.72 0.86 5.06
N SER A 82 3.77 1.60 5.38
CA SER A 82 3.97 2.10 6.75
C SER A 82 4.64 3.45 6.72
N TYR A 83 4.16 4.36 7.53
CA TYR A 83 4.76 5.67 7.73
C TYR A 83 4.66 6.01 9.22
N ARG A 84 5.82 6.29 9.83
CA ARG A 84 5.95 6.52 11.29
C ARG A 84 5.28 5.40 12.10
N ALA A 85 4.33 5.75 12.97
CA ALA A 85 3.63 4.83 13.86
C ALA A 85 2.43 4.10 13.22
N ALA A 86 2.10 4.40 11.95
CA ALA A 86 0.97 3.81 11.25
C ALA A 86 1.40 2.79 10.20
N THR A 87 0.52 1.81 9.99
CA THR A 87 0.68 0.73 9.03
C THR A 87 -0.66 0.42 8.39
N VAL A 88 -0.70 0.40 7.06
CA VAL A 88 -1.79 -0.16 6.29
C VAL A 88 -1.39 -1.57 5.86
N VAL A 89 -2.29 -2.52 6.04
CA VAL A 89 -2.18 -3.86 5.44
C VAL A 89 -3.42 -4.10 4.61
N ALA A 90 -3.22 -4.61 3.40
CA ALA A 90 -4.28 -5.10 2.54
C ALA A 90 -4.04 -6.57 2.18
N ILE A 91 -5.15 -7.30 2.00
CA ILE A 91 -5.16 -8.64 1.42
C ILE A 91 -5.97 -8.66 0.13
N CYS A 92 -5.50 -9.41 -0.86
CA CYS A 92 -6.15 -9.55 -2.16
C CYS A 92 -5.74 -10.85 -2.86
N ASP A 93 -6.31 -11.09 -4.05
CA ASP A 93 -5.85 -12.16 -4.94
C ASP A 93 -4.38 -11.94 -5.34
N PRO A 94 -3.53 -12.99 -5.34
CA PRO A 94 -2.12 -12.86 -5.73
C PRO A 94 -1.87 -12.38 -7.16
N ALA A 95 -2.83 -12.55 -8.07
CA ALA A 95 -2.73 -12.09 -9.45
C ALA A 95 -3.12 -10.61 -9.61
N LEU A 96 -3.73 -9.99 -8.59
CA LEU A 96 -4.12 -8.57 -8.63
C LEU A 96 -2.94 -7.68 -8.19
N PRO A 97 -2.38 -6.83 -9.07
CA PRO A 97 -1.37 -5.87 -8.66
C PRO A 97 -2.01 -4.83 -7.74
N VAL A 98 -1.45 -4.64 -6.54
CA VAL A 98 -1.92 -3.64 -5.57
C VAL A 98 -0.72 -2.92 -4.97
N GLY A 99 -0.81 -1.60 -4.88
CA GLY A 99 0.16 -0.72 -4.24
C GLY A 99 -0.52 0.23 -3.27
N ILE A 100 0.19 0.62 -2.22
CA ILE A 100 -0.34 1.48 -1.15
C ILE A 100 0.74 2.48 -0.77
N ASP A 101 0.36 3.74 -0.60
CA ASP A 101 1.19 4.72 0.13
C ASP A 101 0.35 5.36 1.24
N ILE A 102 1.03 5.76 2.31
CA ILE A 102 0.46 6.40 3.49
C ILE A 102 1.36 7.55 3.95
N ARG A 103 0.75 8.69 4.27
CA ARG A 103 1.42 9.86 4.86
C ARG A 103 0.53 10.50 5.91
N ASP A 104 1.12 11.30 6.80
CA ASP A 104 0.34 12.25 7.60
C ASP A 104 0.18 13.60 6.88
N MET A 105 -0.67 14.45 7.43
CA MET A 105 -0.98 15.79 6.90
C MET A 105 0.12 16.83 7.17
N THR A 106 1.19 16.45 7.88
CA THR A 106 2.26 17.32 8.37
C THR A 106 3.64 16.78 7.97
N PRO A 107 3.89 16.59 6.66
CA PRO A 107 5.16 16.07 6.19
C PRO A 107 6.31 17.00 6.58
N GLU A 108 7.47 16.41 6.82
CA GLU A 108 8.67 17.17 7.19
C GLU A 108 9.19 18.01 6.02
N PRO A 109 9.94 19.10 6.26
CA PRO A 109 10.47 19.95 5.19
C PRO A 109 11.26 19.19 4.11
N ALA A 110 12.00 18.14 4.50
CA ALA A 110 12.74 17.29 3.57
C ALA A 110 11.80 16.47 2.66
N ASP A 111 10.72 15.91 3.23
CA ASP A 111 9.68 15.21 2.48
C ASP A 111 9.00 16.16 1.50
N ILE A 112 8.66 17.38 1.92
CA ILE A 112 8.07 18.41 1.05
C ILE A 112 9.01 18.74 -0.11
N ALA A 113 10.31 18.94 0.15
CA ALA A 113 11.30 19.23 -0.89
C ALA A 113 11.40 18.09 -1.91
N LEU A 114 11.39 16.84 -1.45
CA LEU A 114 11.38 15.66 -2.30
C LEU A 114 10.09 15.61 -3.15
N MET A 115 8.93 15.78 -2.52
CA MET A 115 7.64 15.80 -3.22
C MET A 115 7.61 16.87 -4.31
N ARG A 116 8.09 18.09 -4.03
CA ARG A 116 8.15 19.19 -5.01
C ARG A 116 9.06 18.88 -6.18
N ARG A 117 10.21 18.27 -5.93
CA ARG A 117 11.18 17.91 -6.98
C ARG A 117 10.61 16.92 -7.99
N HIS A 118 9.77 16.00 -7.52
CA HIS A 118 9.34 14.84 -8.29
C HIS A 118 7.86 14.88 -8.71
N SER A 119 7.07 15.82 -8.18
CA SER A 119 5.66 15.99 -8.54
C SER A 119 5.50 16.93 -9.72
N ARG A 120 4.50 16.66 -10.56
CA ARG A 120 4.16 17.50 -11.73
C ARG A 120 2.91 18.36 -11.44
N VAL A 121 2.80 18.88 -10.23
CA VAL A 121 1.70 19.76 -9.82
C VAL A 121 1.97 21.19 -10.26
N LEU A 122 0.92 21.89 -10.71
CA LEU A 122 1.03 23.27 -11.21
C LEU A 122 1.37 24.25 -10.09
N ASP A 123 0.72 24.09 -8.93
CA ASP A 123 0.99 24.88 -7.73
C ASP A 123 1.62 24.01 -6.64
N SER A 124 2.94 23.96 -6.62
CA SER A 124 3.72 23.24 -5.60
C SER A 124 3.73 23.93 -4.22
N GLY A 125 3.10 25.10 -4.10
CA GLY A 125 2.83 25.79 -2.84
C GLY A 125 1.61 25.22 -2.10
N ASN A 126 0.68 24.60 -2.83
CA ASN A 126 -0.49 23.92 -2.26
C ASN A 126 -0.09 22.55 -1.69
N LEU A 127 0.23 22.53 -0.38
CA LEU A 127 0.69 21.33 0.31
C LEU A 127 -0.33 20.18 0.27
N PRO A 128 -1.64 20.39 0.53
CA PRO A 128 -2.63 19.33 0.36
C PRO A 128 -2.64 18.71 -1.03
N ASP A 129 -2.57 19.52 -2.09
CA ASP A 129 -2.55 19.01 -3.47
C ASP A 129 -1.27 18.23 -3.78
N LEU A 130 -0.12 18.75 -3.32
CA LEU A 130 1.18 18.12 -3.47
C LEU A 130 1.22 16.75 -2.77
N LEU A 131 0.72 16.68 -1.53
CA LEU A 131 0.64 15.45 -0.76
C LEU A 131 -0.27 14.43 -1.46
N GLN A 132 -1.44 14.85 -1.88
CA GLN A 132 -2.42 14.03 -2.59
C GLN A 132 -1.89 13.52 -3.94
N HIS A 133 -1.12 14.33 -4.67
CA HIS A 133 -0.43 13.89 -5.87
C HIS A 133 0.65 12.85 -5.53
N TRP A 134 1.48 13.14 -4.53
CA TRP A 134 2.59 12.28 -4.13
C TRP A 134 2.12 10.89 -3.70
N VAL A 135 1.15 10.79 -2.79
CA VAL A 135 0.64 9.51 -2.28
C VAL A 135 0.07 8.66 -3.42
N ARG A 136 -0.62 9.27 -4.38
CA ARG A 136 -1.10 8.58 -5.60
C ARG A 136 0.05 8.08 -6.47
N THR A 137 1.06 8.92 -6.72
CA THR A 137 2.25 8.53 -7.49
C THR A 137 2.98 7.35 -6.84
N GLN A 138 3.19 7.38 -5.52
CA GLN A 138 3.85 6.30 -4.80
C GLN A 138 3.02 5.01 -4.84
N ALA A 139 1.70 5.09 -4.63
CA ALA A 139 0.83 3.92 -4.73
C ALA A 139 0.91 3.25 -6.12
N VAL A 140 1.01 4.02 -7.21
CA VAL A 140 1.21 3.48 -8.57
C VAL A 140 2.57 2.78 -8.72
N LEU A 141 3.65 3.36 -8.19
CA LEU A 141 4.98 2.73 -8.22
C LEU A 141 5.00 1.41 -7.46
N GLU A 142 4.37 1.38 -6.29
CA GLU A 142 4.24 0.16 -5.47
C GLU A 142 3.42 -0.91 -6.20
N ALA A 143 2.33 -0.53 -6.87
CA ALA A 143 1.50 -1.48 -7.64
C ALA A 143 2.24 -2.04 -8.87
N ASP A 144 3.13 -1.26 -9.48
CA ASP A 144 3.96 -1.70 -10.61
C ASP A 144 5.10 -2.65 -10.18
N GLY A 145 5.56 -2.54 -8.93
CA GLY A 145 6.45 -3.52 -8.30
C GLY A 145 7.91 -3.50 -8.79
N ARG A 146 8.30 -2.57 -9.69
CA ARG A 146 9.71 -2.41 -10.11
C ARG A 146 10.57 -1.66 -9.10
N GLY A 147 9.98 -1.12 -8.03
CA GLY A 147 10.66 -0.39 -6.97
C GLY A 147 11.42 0.82 -7.52
N VAL A 148 12.64 1.04 -7.02
CA VAL A 148 13.49 2.20 -7.36
C VAL A 148 13.96 2.26 -8.82
N ARG A 149 13.62 1.26 -9.64
CA ARG A 149 13.97 1.23 -11.07
C ARG A 149 13.13 2.21 -11.91
N VAL A 150 12.01 2.69 -11.36
CA VAL A 150 11.12 3.66 -12.00
C VAL A 150 11.11 4.93 -11.17
N ALA A 151 11.45 6.05 -11.80
CA ALA A 151 11.43 7.34 -11.13
C ALA A 151 9.96 7.85 -10.99
N PRO A 152 9.59 8.54 -9.89
CA PRO A 152 8.23 9.04 -9.71
C PRO A 152 7.73 9.94 -10.85
N GLU A 153 8.62 10.67 -11.51
CA GLU A 153 8.30 11.55 -12.63
C GLU A 153 7.84 10.77 -13.88
N GLN A 154 8.04 9.45 -13.92
CA GLN A 154 7.55 8.61 -15.02
C GLN A 154 6.07 8.27 -14.85
N VAL A 155 5.54 8.34 -13.63
CA VAL A 155 4.11 8.13 -13.39
C VAL A 155 3.30 9.24 -14.06
N ARG A 156 2.19 8.84 -14.67
CA ARG A 156 1.16 9.72 -15.18
C ARG A 156 -0.12 9.46 -14.42
N LEU A 157 -0.82 10.54 -14.10
CA LEU A 157 -2.16 10.51 -13.53
C LEU A 157 -3.13 11.14 -14.53
N ASP A 158 -4.37 10.66 -14.56
CA ASP A 158 -5.42 11.34 -15.32
C ASP A 158 -5.83 12.65 -14.65
N ALA A 159 -6.65 13.46 -15.34
CA ALA A 159 -7.04 14.79 -14.84
C ALA A 159 -7.75 14.73 -13.47
N GLY A 160 -8.58 13.70 -13.24
CA GLY A 160 -9.25 13.47 -11.96
C GLY A 160 -8.38 12.75 -10.91
N ARG A 161 -7.18 12.30 -11.30
CA ARG A 161 -6.28 11.49 -10.47
C ARG A 161 -6.96 10.24 -9.86
N HIS A 162 -7.86 9.65 -10.65
CA HIS A 162 -8.52 8.38 -10.36
C HIS A 162 -7.82 7.21 -11.07
N LYS A 163 -6.93 7.50 -12.01
CA LYS A 163 -6.13 6.49 -12.72
C LYS A 163 -4.67 6.92 -12.77
N GLY A 164 -3.79 5.93 -12.70
CA GLY A 164 -2.35 6.11 -12.87
C GLY A 164 -1.74 5.07 -13.82
N TRP A 165 -0.66 5.43 -14.51
CA TRP A 165 0.08 4.50 -15.37
C TRP A 165 1.53 4.95 -15.54
N ILE A 166 2.37 4.02 -16.01
CA ILE A 166 3.74 4.31 -16.46
C ILE A 166 3.77 4.08 -17.97
N PRO A 167 4.16 5.08 -18.80
CA PRO A 167 3.99 5.02 -20.26
C PRO A 167 4.68 3.84 -20.97
N ASP A 168 5.65 3.18 -20.33
CA ASP A 168 6.39 2.06 -20.92
C ASP A 168 5.67 0.71 -20.84
N ARG A 169 4.46 0.68 -20.25
CA ARG A 169 3.61 -0.51 -20.15
C ARG A 169 2.16 -0.19 -20.47
N ASN A 170 1.43 -1.19 -20.97
CA ASN A 170 -0.02 -1.10 -21.20
C ASN A 170 -0.85 -1.31 -19.92
N MET A 171 -0.23 -1.33 -18.74
CA MET A 171 -0.92 -1.49 -17.46
C MET A 171 -1.42 -0.14 -16.95
N LYS A 172 -2.67 -0.13 -16.48
CA LYS A 172 -3.29 1.04 -15.81
C LYS A 172 -3.79 0.64 -14.44
N TYR A 173 -3.67 1.55 -13.50
CA TYR A 173 -4.08 1.36 -12.12
C TYR A 173 -5.23 2.29 -11.81
N SER A 174 -6.30 1.76 -11.21
CA SER A 174 -7.33 2.58 -10.57
C SER A 174 -6.84 3.02 -9.19
N LEU A 175 -7.23 4.22 -8.79
CA LEU A 175 -6.80 4.87 -7.55
C LEU A 175 -8.01 5.13 -6.65
N VAL A 176 -7.90 4.70 -5.40
CA VAL A 176 -8.91 4.92 -4.36
C VAL A 176 -8.27 5.70 -3.22
N ASP A 177 -8.92 6.80 -2.84
CA ASP A 177 -8.63 7.47 -1.59
C ASP A 177 -9.26 6.67 -0.45
N ALA A 178 -8.40 6.12 0.41
CA ALA A 178 -8.80 5.38 1.60
C ALA A 178 -8.34 6.09 2.88
N SER A 179 -8.16 7.42 2.80
CA SER A 179 -7.73 8.24 3.92
C SER A 179 -8.66 8.06 5.11
N ARG A 180 -8.08 7.92 6.30
CA ARG A 180 -8.80 7.60 7.53
C ARG A 180 -8.02 8.11 8.72
N ASP A 181 -8.72 8.63 9.73
CA ASP A 181 -8.14 9.04 11.02
C ASP A 181 -6.90 9.96 10.93
N GLY A 182 -6.92 10.91 9.98
CA GLY A 182 -5.85 11.89 9.78
C GLY A 182 -4.67 11.40 8.92
N TRP A 183 -4.74 10.18 8.39
CA TRP A 183 -3.76 9.63 7.45
C TRP A 183 -4.25 9.79 6.01
N VAL A 184 -3.38 10.28 5.13
CA VAL A 184 -3.61 10.30 3.68
C VAL A 184 -3.18 8.96 3.12
N ILE A 185 -4.12 8.20 2.56
CA ILE A 185 -3.89 6.84 2.10
C ILE A 185 -4.44 6.71 0.68
N THR A 186 -3.62 6.23 -0.25
CA THR A 186 -4.08 5.82 -1.58
C THR A 186 -3.81 4.34 -1.78
N LEU A 187 -4.80 3.63 -2.31
CA LEU A 187 -4.61 2.31 -2.91
C LEU A 187 -4.62 2.46 -4.42
N ALA A 188 -3.62 1.88 -5.08
CA ALA A 188 -3.58 1.67 -6.51
C ALA A 188 -3.78 0.18 -6.79
N TYR A 189 -4.64 -0.16 -7.75
CA TYR A 189 -4.87 -1.56 -8.13
C TYR A 189 -5.02 -1.71 -9.65
N GLY A 190 -4.47 -2.81 -10.18
CA GLY A 190 -4.48 -3.09 -11.60
C GLY A 190 -5.89 -3.24 -12.14
N LEU A 191 -6.18 -2.55 -13.23
CA LEU A 191 -7.31 -2.87 -14.08
C LEU A 191 -6.88 -4.04 -14.96
N LEU A 192 -7.40 -5.24 -14.70
CA LEU A 192 -7.27 -6.33 -15.66
C LEU A 192 -7.81 -5.82 -17.01
N PRO A 193 -7.11 -6.07 -18.13
CA PRO A 193 -7.69 -5.83 -19.45
C PRO A 193 -9.06 -6.51 -19.49
N ALA A 194 -10.10 -5.76 -19.86
CA ALA A 194 -11.32 -6.42 -20.30
C ALA A 194 -10.94 -7.17 -21.59
N ASP A 195 -11.19 -8.48 -21.61
CA ASP A 195 -11.04 -9.32 -22.80
C ASP A 195 -11.85 -8.76 -23.98
#